data_AF-A0A813HSU1-F1
#
_entry.id   AF-A0A813HSU1-F1
#
_cell.length_a   1.000
_cell.length_b   1.000
_cell.length_c   1.000
_cell.angle_alpha   90.00
_cell.angle_beta   90.00
_cell.angle_gamma   90.00
#
_symmetry.space_group_name_H-M   'P 1'
#
loop_
_entity.id
_entity.type
_entity.pdbx_description
1 polymer ?
#
loop_
_entity_poly.entity_id
_entity_poly.type
_entity_poly.pdbx_seq_one_letter_code
_entity_poly.pdbx_strand_id
1 'polypeptide(L)'
;MVCGFRRQQLLLFLVWAYALSAVSSESLPPAVVVHGRRGRNSNINGMYIRDFTWQGQIGTCYKRGGSAGEQPIFLYFEGEWRLGPSPEQGSVWAFSRSSASSPLLIDAPWEVWDGQKVAEDRQIKVSDTSVVPPVPRLV
;
A
#
# COMPACT_ATOMS: atom_id res chain seq x y z
N MET A 1 -58.02 -25.23 23.31
CA MET A 1 -58.28 -24.10 22.38
C MET A 1 -57.12 -23.13 22.49
N VAL A 2 -56.54 -22.78 21.34
CA VAL A 2 -55.19 -22.26 21.09
C VAL A 2 -55.07 -20.77 21.38
N CYS A 3 -53.94 -20.30 21.94
CA CYS A 3 -53.07 -19.27 21.33
C CYS A 3 -52.00 -18.77 22.31
N GLY A 4 -50.74 -19.10 22.01
CA GLY A 4 -49.55 -18.36 22.45
C GLY A 4 -49.12 -17.32 21.42
N PHE A 5 -47.86 -16.88 21.54
CA PHE A 5 -47.11 -16.01 20.62
C PHE A 5 -47.34 -14.49 20.75
N ARG A 6 -46.35 -13.80 21.33
CA ARG A 6 -45.50 -12.77 20.66
C ARG A 6 -44.57 -12.08 21.67
N ARG A 7 -43.39 -12.65 21.89
CA ARG A 7 -42.22 -11.97 22.51
C ARG A 7 -40.91 -12.34 21.78
N GLN A 8 -40.98 -12.51 20.46
CA GLN A 8 -39.81 -12.72 19.61
C GLN A 8 -39.91 -11.81 18.39
N GLN A 9 -39.65 -10.51 18.58
CA GLN A 9 -39.57 -9.61 17.43
C GLN A 9 -38.66 -8.40 17.67
N LEU A 10 -37.59 -8.55 18.45
CA LEU A 10 -36.58 -7.49 18.60
C LEU A 10 -35.11 -7.94 18.48
N LEU A 11 -34.85 -9.22 18.17
CA LEU A 11 -33.48 -9.75 18.05
C LEU A 11 -33.04 -10.06 16.61
N LEU A 12 -33.90 -9.81 15.61
CA LEU A 12 -33.60 -10.13 14.21
C LEU A 12 -33.02 -8.96 13.40
N PHE A 13 -33.07 -7.71 13.91
CA PHE A 13 -32.48 -6.56 13.20
C PHE A 13 -31.02 -6.29 13.57
N LEU A 14 -30.53 -6.75 14.73
CA LEU A 14 -29.13 -6.56 15.12
C LEU A 14 -28.19 -7.61 14.53
N VAL A 15 -28.68 -8.77 14.11
CA VAL A 15 -27.81 -9.83 13.54
C VAL A 15 -27.53 -9.59 12.05
N TRP A 16 -28.37 -8.81 11.34
CA TRP A 16 -28.14 -8.49 9.92
C TRP A 16 -27.16 -7.34 9.67
N ALA A 17 -26.77 -6.60 10.72
CA ALA A 17 -25.76 -5.54 10.62
C ALA A 17 -24.31 -6.03 10.84
N TYR A 18 -24.11 -7.25 11.34
CA TYR A 18 -22.76 -7.83 11.53
C TYR A 18 -22.36 -8.81 10.42
N ALA A 19 -23.32 -9.28 9.62
CA ALA A 19 -23.07 -10.25 8.55
C ALA A 19 -22.66 -9.62 7.20
N LEU A 20 -22.29 -8.33 7.20
CA LEU A 20 -21.77 -7.62 6.01
C LEU A 20 -20.40 -6.97 6.22
N SER A 21 -19.69 -7.37 7.29
CA SER A 21 -18.28 -6.96 7.53
C SER A 21 -17.32 -8.13 7.38
N ALA A 22 -17.70 -9.20 6.68
CA ALA A 22 -16.74 -9.99 5.93
C ALA A 22 -16.36 -9.19 4.67
N VAL A 23 -15.84 -7.97 4.87
CA VAL A 23 -14.89 -7.40 3.92
C VAL A 23 -13.84 -8.48 3.85
N SER A 24 -13.83 -9.22 2.74
CA SER A 24 -12.77 -10.18 2.45
C SER A 24 -11.50 -9.47 2.84
N SER A 25 -10.78 -10.04 3.80
CA SER A 25 -9.42 -9.62 4.08
C SER A 25 -8.70 -9.82 2.77
N GLU A 26 -8.74 -8.80 1.90
CA GLU A 26 -8.08 -8.79 0.62
C GLU A 26 -6.63 -8.97 1.00
N SER A 27 -6.17 -10.20 0.82
CA SER A 27 -4.89 -10.63 1.37
C SER A 27 -3.87 -9.75 0.70
N LEU A 28 -3.26 -8.85 1.49
CA LEU A 28 -2.28 -7.91 0.98
C LEU A 28 -1.26 -8.68 0.13
N PRO A 29 -1.01 -8.23 -1.11
CA PRO A 29 -0.26 -9.00 -2.08
C PRO A 29 1.14 -9.32 -1.54
N PRO A 30 1.72 -10.48 -1.87
CA PRO A 30 3.05 -10.85 -1.40
C PRO A 30 4.14 -9.96 -2.02
N ALA A 31 3.87 -9.36 -3.18
CA ALA A 31 4.77 -8.44 -3.85
C ALA A 31 3.99 -7.42 -4.69
N VAL A 32 4.59 -6.26 -4.92
CA VAL A 32 4.04 -5.19 -5.77
C VAL A 32 5.14 -4.56 -6.61
N VAL A 33 4.77 -3.90 -7.69
CA VAL A 33 5.70 -3.18 -8.55
C VAL A 33 5.39 -1.69 -8.49
N VAL A 34 6.38 -0.90 -8.06
CA VAL A 34 6.34 0.57 -8.18
C VAL A 34 6.97 0.95 -9.51
N HIS A 35 6.30 1.74 -10.33
CA HIS A 35 6.82 2.16 -11.63
C HIS A 35 6.33 3.54 -12.02
N GLY A 36 6.89 4.07 -13.11
CA GLY A 36 6.49 5.33 -13.72
C GLY A 36 7.31 6.55 -13.31
N ARG A 37 8.08 6.49 -12.21
CA ARG A 37 8.97 7.61 -11.84
C ARG A 37 10.07 7.80 -12.89
N ARG A 38 10.31 9.05 -13.30
CA ARG A 38 11.43 9.44 -14.17
C ARG A 38 12.30 10.50 -13.50
N GLY A 39 13.58 10.55 -13.85
CA GLY A 39 14.52 11.54 -13.32
C GLY A 39 14.97 11.26 -11.89
N ARG A 40 15.09 12.30 -11.05
CA ARG A 40 15.60 12.14 -9.68
C ARG A 40 14.69 11.24 -8.86
N ASN A 41 15.29 10.35 -8.08
CA ASN A 41 14.62 9.27 -7.35
C ASN A 41 13.94 8.24 -8.26
N SER A 42 14.28 8.12 -9.56
CA SER A 42 13.79 7.01 -10.41
C SER A 42 14.22 5.64 -9.90
N ASN A 43 15.25 5.60 -9.06
CA ASN A 43 15.66 4.42 -8.32
C ASN A 43 14.62 3.97 -7.29
N ILE A 44 13.43 4.57 -7.13
CA ILE A 44 12.33 3.98 -6.33
C ILE A 44 11.51 2.97 -7.13
N ASN A 45 11.59 2.98 -8.46
CA ASN A 45 10.91 2.00 -9.30
C ASN A 45 11.47 0.59 -9.04
N GLY A 46 10.61 -0.42 -9.05
CA GLY A 46 11.02 -1.82 -8.94
C GLY A 46 10.00 -2.69 -8.23
N MET A 47 10.36 -3.95 -8.05
CA MET A 47 9.54 -4.93 -7.33
C MET A 47 9.83 -4.87 -5.83
N TYR A 48 8.80 -4.72 -5.03
CA TYR A 48 8.86 -4.74 -3.57
C TYR A 48 8.20 -6.02 -3.07
N ILE A 49 8.86 -6.72 -2.17
CA ILE A 49 8.36 -7.95 -1.54
C ILE A 49 7.89 -7.59 -0.14
N ARG A 50 6.73 -8.11 0.25
CA ARG A 50 6.14 -7.85 1.56
C ARG A 50 7.10 -8.25 2.67
N ASP A 51 7.36 -7.33 3.59
CA ASP A 51 8.29 -7.52 4.69
C ASP A 51 7.51 -7.65 6.00
N PHE A 52 7.61 -8.83 6.63
CA PHE A 52 6.90 -9.15 7.86
C PHE A 52 7.71 -8.80 9.12
N THR A 53 8.97 -8.39 8.99
CA THR A 53 9.82 -8.02 10.14
C THR A 53 9.29 -6.84 10.94
N TRP A 54 8.47 -6.00 10.29
CA TRP A 54 7.92 -4.77 10.85
C TRP A 54 6.52 -4.90 11.45
N GLN A 55 5.99 -6.13 11.56
CA GLN A 55 4.65 -6.36 12.10
C GLN A 55 4.51 -5.81 13.53
N GLY A 56 3.54 -4.92 13.74
CA GLY A 56 3.17 -4.39 15.06
C GLY A 56 3.88 -3.10 15.47
N GLN A 57 4.90 -2.66 14.74
CA GLN A 57 5.55 -1.35 14.94
C GLN A 57 5.03 -0.30 13.96
N ILE A 58 4.93 -0.70 12.68
CA ILE A 58 4.38 0.09 11.59
C ILE A 58 3.31 -0.72 10.87
N GLY A 59 2.52 -0.08 10.01
CA GLY A 59 1.50 -0.75 9.21
C GLY A 59 2.10 -1.70 8.17
N THR A 60 1.38 -1.89 7.06
CA THR A 60 1.86 -2.71 5.95
C THR A 60 3.22 -2.22 5.44
N CYS A 61 4.19 -3.13 5.29
CA CYS A 61 5.53 -2.83 4.82
C CYS A 61 5.95 -3.77 3.68
N TYR A 62 6.63 -3.22 2.68
CA TYR A 62 7.30 -3.95 1.62
C TYR A 62 8.73 -3.45 1.47
N LYS A 63 9.63 -4.36 1.12
CA LYS A 63 11.06 -4.11 0.95
C LYS A 63 11.47 -4.44 -0.48
N ARG A 64 12.22 -3.52 -1.08
CA ARG A 64 13.00 -3.79 -2.28
C ARG A 64 14.44 -4.08 -1.90
N GLY A 65 14.97 -5.21 -2.38
CA GLY A 65 16.39 -5.50 -2.32
C GLY A 65 17.21 -4.47 -3.11
N GLY A 66 18.33 -4.03 -2.55
CA GLY A 66 19.36 -3.35 -3.32
C GLY A 66 20.23 -4.36 -4.07
N SER A 67 20.87 -3.93 -5.15
CA SER A 67 22.06 -4.63 -5.65
C SER A 67 23.16 -4.62 -4.58
N ALA A 68 24.20 -5.45 -4.71
CA ALA A 68 25.31 -5.45 -3.75
C ALA A 68 25.87 -4.02 -3.54
N GLY A 69 25.69 -3.48 -2.33
CA GLY A 69 26.11 -2.12 -1.95
C GLY A 69 25.05 -1.03 -2.07
N GLU A 70 23.86 -1.31 -2.61
CA GLU A 70 22.75 -0.37 -2.62
C GLU A 70 21.92 -0.47 -1.33
N GLN A 71 21.48 0.67 -0.82
CA GLN A 71 20.59 0.71 0.33
C GLN A 71 19.21 0.13 -0.05
N PRO A 72 18.58 -0.66 0.85
CA PRO A 72 17.21 -1.12 0.64
C PRO A 72 16.25 0.07 0.59
N ILE A 73 15.14 -0.12 -0.13
CA ILE A 73 14.04 0.84 -0.16
C ILE A 73 12.81 0.16 0.39
N PHE A 74 12.06 0.88 1.21
CA PHE A 74 10.83 0.41 1.83
C PHE A 74 9.65 1.21 1.30
N LEU A 75 8.56 0.48 1.01
CA LEU A 75 7.22 1.01 0.81
C LEU A 75 6.41 0.64 2.04
N TYR A 76 5.97 1.63 2.82
CA TYR A 76 5.30 1.37 4.10
C TYR A 76 4.13 2.30 4.35
N PHE A 77 3.20 1.85 5.19
CA PHE A 77 2.01 2.60 5.58
C PHE A 77 2.14 3.12 7.02
N GLU A 78 2.00 4.43 7.19
CA GLU A 78 2.06 5.14 8.47
C GLU A 78 1.06 6.32 8.46
N GLY A 79 -0.24 6.00 8.40
CA GLY A 79 -1.31 6.99 8.16
C GLY A 79 -1.41 7.45 6.70
N GLU A 80 -0.31 7.36 5.96
CA GLU A 80 -0.19 7.55 4.52
C GLU A 80 0.86 6.58 3.95
N TRP A 81 0.91 6.43 2.62
CA TRP A 81 1.89 5.57 1.97
C TRP A 81 3.20 6.31 1.76
N ARG A 82 4.33 5.70 2.13
CA ARG A 82 5.67 6.31 2.09
C ARG A 82 6.69 5.40 1.43
N LEU A 83 7.66 6.01 0.76
CA LEU A 83 8.83 5.39 0.14
C LEU A 83 10.11 6.01 0.69
N GLY A 84 11.04 5.19 1.18
CA GLY A 84 12.29 5.69 1.76
C GLY A 84 13.29 4.58 2.14
N PRO A 85 14.45 4.95 2.72
CA PRO A 85 15.51 4.01 3.07
C PRO A 85 15.22 3.18 4.33
N SER A 86 14.41 3.71 5.25
CA SER A 86 13.96 2.98 6.45
C SER A 86 12.77 3.71 7.08
N PRO A 87 11.76 2.98 7.60
CA PRO A 87 10.71 3.57 8.43
C PRO A 87 11.22 4.32 9.67
N GLU A 88 12.35 3.89 10.25
CA GLU A 88 12.90 4.49 11.48
C GLU A 88 13.71 5.78 11.23
N GLN A 89 14.33 5.91 10.05
CA GLN A 89 15.20 7.05 9.76
C GLN A 89 14.41 8.33 9.45
N GLY A 90 13.10 8.24 9.26
CA GLY A 90 12.20 9.37 8.96
C GLY A 90 12.45 10.05 7.61
N SER A 91 13.44 9.60 6.84
CA SER A 91 13.71 10.13 5.50
C SER A 91 12.69 9.57 4.53
N VAL A 92 11.93 10.44 3.87
CA VAL A 92 10.90 10.08 2.90
C VAL A 92 11.28 10.66 1.54
N TRP A 93 11.39 9.79 0.53
CA TRP A 93 11.71 10.19 -0.84
C TRP A 93 10.46 10.45 -1.66
N ALA A 94 9.40 9.70 -1.40
CA ALA A 94 8.08 9.92 -1.96
C ALA A 94 7.00 9.50 -0.98
N PHE A 95 5.84 10.14 -1.03
CA PHE A 95 4.67 9.75 -0.25
C PHE A 95 3.38 9.97 -1.03
N SER A 96 2.32 9.27 -0.67
CA SER A 96 0.97 9.45 -1.20
C SER A 96 0.00 9.52 -0.03
N ARG A 97 -0.82 10.56 -0.01
CA ARG A 97 -1.82 10.84 1.05
C ARG A 97 -3.03 9.90 1.01
N SER A 98 -2.96 8.82 0.23
CA SER A 98 -4.00 7.81 0.20
C SER A 98 -4.05 7.06 1.53
N SER A 99 -5.26 6.89 2.07
CA SER A 99 -5.54 6.03 3.24
C SER A 99 -5.91 4.61 2.83
N ALA A 100 -5.63 4.21 1.60
CA ALA A 100 -5.94 2.89 1.09
C ALA A 100 -5.27 1.80 1.94
N SER A 101 -6.02 0.76 2.28
CA SER A 101 -5.52 -0.38 3.08
C SER A 101 -4.47 -1.20 2.34
N SER A 102 -4.52 -1.20 1.00
CA SER A 102 -3.62 -1.92 0.10
C SER A 102 -2.92 -0.93 -0.83
N PRO A 103 -1.62 -1.13 -1.14
CA PRO A 103 -0.91 -0.23 -2.03
C PRO A 103 -1.42 -0.30 -3.47
N LEU A 104 -2.10 -1.38 -3.86
CA LEU A 104 -2.73 -1.51 -5.17
C LEU A 104 -3.96 -0.63 -5.35
N LEU A 105 -4.53 -0.13 -4.24
CA LEU A 105 -5.72 0.71 -4.20
C LEU A 105 -5.38 2.21 -4.04
N ILE A 106 -4.09 2.57 -4.14
CA ILE A 106 -3.66 3.97 -4.08
C ILE A 106 -4.14 4.70 -5.33
N ASP A 107 -5.03 5.66 -5.13
CA ASP A 107 -5.62 6.52 -6.16
C ASP A 107 -5.09 7.97 -6.10
N ALA A 108 -4.62 8.41 -4.92
CA ALA A 108 -4.02 9.72 -4.73
C ALA A 108 -2.65 9.83 -5.41
N PRO A 109 -2.33 11.01 -6.00
CA PRO A 109 -1.03 11.21 -6.63
C PRO A 109 0.11 11.11 -5.61
N TRP A 110 1.29 10.73 -6.09
CA TRP A 110 2.49 10.70 -5.28
C TRP A 110 3.14 12.09 -5.24
N GLU A 111 3.71 12.45 -4.11
CA GLU A 111 4.52 13.64 -3.89
C GLU A 111 5.97 13.18 -3.70
N VAL A 112 6.91 13.71 -4.50
CA VAL A 112 8.31 13.25 -4.58
C VAL A 112 9.25 14.41 -4.33
N TRP A 113 10.31 14.20 -3.54
CA TRP A 113 11.39 15.18 -3.39
C TRP A 113 12.28 15.21 -4.63
N ASP A 114 12.28 16.33 -5.37
CA ASP A 114 13.10 16.49 -6.59
C ASP A 114 14.53 16.98 -6.32
N GLY A 115 14.91 17.13 -5.05
CA GLY A 115 16.18 17.71 -4.62
C GLY A 115 16.08 19.17 -4.17
N GLN A 116 15.02 19.89 -4.53
CA GLN A 116 14.77 21.27 -4.14
C GLN A 116 13.42 21.46 -3.45
N LYS A 117 12.40 20.76 -3.93
CA LYS A 117 11.03 20.82 -3.40
C LYS A 117 10.33 19.47 -3.51
N VAL A 118 9.23 19.36 -2.77
CA VAL A 118 8.26 18.30 -2.98
C VAL A 118 7.40 18.68 -4.18
N ALA A 119 7.29 17.79 -5.15
CA ALA A 119 6.48 17.98 -6.35
C ALA A 119 5.59 16.76 -6.59
N GLU A 120 4.37 17.02 -7.07
CA GLU A 120 3.43 15.98 -7.45
C GLU A 120 3.93 15.21 -8.69
N ASP A 121 3.89 13.89 -8.64
CA ASP A 121 4.21 12.97 -9.71
C ASP A 121 3.05 11.99 -9.95
N ARG A 122 2.24 12.29 -10.97
CA ARG A 122 1.11 11.46 -11.41
C ARG A 122 1.54 10.23 -12.22
N GLN A 123 2.82 10.11 -12.56
CA GLN A 123 3.31 8.97 -13.34
C GLN A 123 3.58 7.77 -12.44
N ILE A 124 3.87 8.00 -11.15
CA ILE A 124 4.10 6.92 -10.20
C ILE A 124 2.80 6.13 -9.99
N LYS A 125 2.91 4.82 -10.15
CA LYS A 125 1.84 3.86 -9.86
C LYS A 125 2.40 2.65 -9.13
N VAL A 126 1.53 2.04 -8.33
CA VAL A 126 1.77 0.71 -7.78
C VAL A 126 0.88 -0.27 -8.52
N SER A 127 1.43 -1.41 -8.92
CA SER A 127 0.71 -2.42 -9.68
C SER A 127 1.07 -3.81 -9.20
N ASP A 128 0.22 -4.77 -9.56
CA ASP A 128 0.48 -6.19 -9.33
C ASP A 128 1.70 -6.66 -10.14
N THR A 129 2.36 -7.74 -9.69
CA THR A 129 3.54 -8.29 -10.37
C THR A 129 3.24 -8.91 -11.73
N SER A 130 1.97 -9.19 -12.03
CA SER A 130 1.50 -9.58 -13.37
C SER A 130 1.67 -8.46 -14.40
N VAL A 131 1.78 -7.21 -13.96
CA VAL A 131 2.08 -6.07 -14.84
C VAL A 131 3.58 -6.08 -15.14
N VAL A 132 3.95 -6.69 -16.25
CA VAL A 132 5.34 -6.65 -16.76
C VAL A 132 5.66 -5.20 -17.13
N PRO A 133 6.58 -4.50 -16.45
CA PRO A 133 6.95 -3.16 -16.85
C PRO A 133 7.63 -3.21 -18.23
N PRO A 134 7.36 -2.24 -19.13
CA PRO A 134 8.04 -2.19 -20.41
C PRO A 134 9.55 -2.06 -20.17
N VAL A 135 10.32 -3.06 -20.62
CA VAL A 135 11.78 -3.04 -20.55
C VAL A 135 12.28 -1.83 -21.36
N PRO A 136 12.99 -0.86 -20.74
CA PRO A 136 13.57 0.24 -21.50
C PRO A 136 14.57 -0.35 -22.49
N ARG A 137 14.35 -0.14 -23.79
CA ARG A 137 15.39 -0.39 -24.79
C ARG A 137 16.49 0.64 -24.53
N LEU A 138 17.68 0.16 -24.21
CA LEU A 138 18.87 1.00 -24.21
C LEU A 138 19.06 1.48 -25.65
N VAL A 139 18.92 2.79 -25.85
CA VAL A 139 19.26 3.50 -27.10
C VAL A 139 20.61 4.16 -26.95
#